data_AF-A0A2N7U7L9-F1
#
_entry.id   AF-A0A2N7U7L9-F1
#
_cell.length_a   1.000
_cell.length_b   1.000
_cell.length_c   1.000
_cell.angle_alpha   90.00
_cell.angle_beta   90.00
_cell.angle_gamma   90.00
#
_symmetry.space_group_name_H-M   'P 1'
#
loop_
_entity.id
_entity.type
_entity.pdbx_description
1 polymer ?
#
loop_
_entity_poly.entity_id
_entity_poly.type
_entity_poly.pdbx_seq_one_letter_code
_entity_poly.pdbx_strand_id
1 'polypeptide(L)'
;MLSNERRSEIATFLKLRRARLQPEHVGLSRGARRRTPGLRREEVAELAGISTEWYAWLEQTRNVHPSMDALQRIAVALRLEPAEQQHLLTLGGYGPENGSNGSAREAVVSPQLQRLMDQLDCCPAWIMGARSDILAWNQAATVVHGDLDGMSGIERNGIHQLFLNAKVRHMLVDWEAHARDCVAKLRLTYANYIDDPWFNELIGLLMSKSLEFAQWWDEHDVRLPQDGVKAYDHPTMGRLVFDYAILQVAGGDGIPLHLITYVPASGTATQEKMRDLMNIANPFTLRPETPADTDAIERVTVAAFLDAPHTDHNEQHIVRALREAGALSLSLVAEQDGEVVGHVAVSPVTLSDGTPGWFGLGPISVIPARQGQGIGSALVREALERLRASGASGCVVLGEPGYYGRFGFRTVPGLTLPGLPEEYFMALSFDHELPNGQVAYHAAFDATAGSPVK
;
A
#
# COMPACT_ATOMS: atom_id res chain seq x y z
N MET A 1 -26.79 -25.60 1.58
CA MET A 1 -27.82 -25.03 2.50
C MET A 1 -27.19 -23.86 3.22
N LEU A 2 -27.95 -22.79 3.49
CA LEU A 2 -27.44 -21.62 4.21
C LEU A 2 -27.22 -21.94 5.69
N SER A 3 -26.13 -21.43 6.28
CA SER A 3 -25.86 -21.54 7.72
C SER A 3 -26.96 -20.86 8.56
N ASN A 4 -27.01 -21.15 9.86
CA ASN A 4 -27.97 -20.49 10.76
C ASN A 4 -27.69 -18.99 10.83
N GLU A 5 -26.42 -18.61 10.85
CA GLU A 5 -25.89 -17.27 10.89
C GLU A 5 -26.35 -16.48 9.65
N ARG A 6 -26.17 -17.03 8.44
CA ARG A 6 -26.70 -16.45 7.18
C ARG A 6 -28.20 -16.22 7.25
N ARG A 7 -28.95 -17.22 7.71
CA ARG A 7 -30.41 -17.07 7.83
C ARG A 7 -30.81 -16.02 8.86
N SER A 8 -30.04 -15.86 9.93
CA SER A 8 -30.26 -14.83 10.94
C SER A 8 -30.02 -13.43 10.37
N GLU A 9 -28.91 -13.22 9.68
CA GLU A 9 -28.57 -11.94 9.04
C GLU A 9 -29.61 -11.54 7.98
N ILE A 10 -30.03 -12.47 7.11
CA ILE A 10 -31.10 -12.20 6.13
C ILE A 10 -32.39 -11.77 6.84
N ALA A 11 -32.79 -12.50 7.89
CA ALA A 11 -34.00 -12.22 8.64
C ALA A 11 -33.97 -10.82 9.28
N THR A 12 -32.86 -10.47 9.93
CA THR A 12 -32.67 -9.17 10.59
C THR A 12 -32.64 -8.03 9.57
N PHE A 13 -31.86 -8.18 8.50
CA PHE A 13 -31.77 -7.20 7.43
C PHE A 13 -33.13 -6.90 6.80
N LEU A 14 -33.90 -7.93 6.43
CA LEU A 14 -35.23 -7.76 5.82
C LEU A 14 -36.23 -7.11 6.78
N LYS A 15 -36.23 -7.49 8.06
CA LYS A 15 -37.09 -6.85 9.08
C LYS A 15 -36.81 -5.36 9.19
N LEU A 16 -35.54 -4.96 9.23
CA LEU A 16 -35.13 -3.56 9.34
C LEU A 16 -35.52 -2.77 8.10
N ARG A 17 -35.25 -3.30 6.89
CA ARG A 17 -35.62 -2.65 5.63
C ARG A 17 -37.12 -2.51 5.48
N ARG A 18 -37.88 -3.55 5.82
CA ARG A 18 -39.35 -3.50 5.84
C ARG A 18 -39.89 -2.47 6.84
N ALA A 19 -39.29 -2.37 8.03
CA ALA A 19 -39.73 -1.42 9.06
C ALA A 19 -39.44 0.04 8.70
N ARG A 20 -38.39 0.31 7.91
CA ARG A 20 -38.02 1.65 7.45
C ARG A 20 -38.88 2.15 6.28
N LEU A 21 -39.28 1.27 5.36
CA LEU A 21 -40.04 1.66 4.17
C LEU A 21 -41.49 2.01 4.50
N GLN A 22 -41.87 3.25 4.22
CA GLN A 22 -43.23 3.74 4.41
C GLN A 22 -44.15 3.28 3.27
N PRO A 23 -45.38 2.82 3.55
CA PRO A 23 -46.20 2.20 2.52
C PRO A 23 -46.66 3.15 1.41
N GLU A 24 -46.74 4.44 1.70
CA GLU A 24 -47.02 5.50 0.72
C GLU A 24 -45.94 5.56 -0.36
N HIS A 25 -44.69 5.26 -0.02
CA HIS A 25 -43.58 5.25 -0.98
C HIS A 25 -43.68 4.10 -2.00
N VAL A 26 -44.49 3.08 -1.74
CA VAL A 26 -44.77 1.98 -2.66
C VAL A 26 -46.20 2.02 -3.21
N GLY A 27 -46.89 3.15 -3.06
CA GLY A 27 -48.25 3.35 -3.57
C GLY A 27 -49.36 2.70 -2.74
N LEU A 28 -49.06 2.25 -1.52
CA LEU A 28 -50.04 1.66 -0.61
C LEU A 28 -50.59 2.72 0.36
N SER A 29 -51.87 2.59 0.73
CA SER A 29 -52.50 3.48 1.71
C SER A 29 -52.12 3.11 3.15
N ARG A 30 -52.01 4.11 4.03
CA ARG A 30 -51.60 3.88 5.44
C ARG A 30 -52.58 3.02 6.24
N GLY A 31 -53.88 3.18 5.97
CA GLY A 31 -54.97 2.63 6.76
C GLY A 31 -55.09 3.25 8.15
N ALA A 32 -56.31 3.38 8.68
CA ALA A 32 -56.58 4.14 9.92
C ALA A 32 -56.09 3.48 11.24
N ARG A 33 -55.60 2.23 11.21
CA ARG A 33 -55.19 1.46 12.41
C ARG A 33 -53.90 0.65 12.21
N ARG A 34 -52.85 1.25 11.63
CA ARG A 34 -51.55 0.57 11.47
C ARG A 34 -50.76 0.61 12.79
N ARG A 35 -50.33 -0.57 13.28
CA ARG A 35 -49.46 -0.74 14.47
C ARG A 35 -47.98 -0.95 14.11
N THR A 36 -47.70 -1.40 12.89
CA THR A 36 -46.33 -1.62 12.38
C THR A 36 -45.78 -0.29 11.83
N PRO A 37 -44.55 0.14 12.19
CA PRO A 37 -43.99 1.42 11.74
C PRO A 37 -43.82 1.57 10.22
N GLY A 38 -43.57 0.46 9.50
CA GLY A 38 -43.40 0.43 8.05
C GLY A 38 -44.32 -0.59 7.38
N LEU A 39 -43.83 -1.23 6.32
CA LEU A 39 -44.56 -2.26 5.58
C LEU A 39 -44.86 -3.50 6.44
N ARG A 40 -45.98 -4.16 6.15
CA ARG A 40 -46.34 -5.46 6.71
C ARG A 40 -45.78 -6.60 5.86
N ARG A 41 -45.77 -7.82 6.41
CA ARG A 41 -45.25 -8.99 5.68
C ARG A 41 -46.08 -9.32 4.46
N GLU A 42 -47.40 -9.21 4.59
CA GLU A 42 -48.36 -9.40 3.50
C GLU A 42 -48.12 -8.39 2.37
N GLU A 43 -47.86 -7.13 2.70
CA GLU A 43 -47.63 -6.06 1.71
C GLU A 43 -46.33 -6.30 0.92
N VAL A 44 -45.24 -6.69 1.59
CA VAL A 44 -43.98 -7.03 0.90
C VAL A 44 -44.15 -8.28 0.03
N ALA A 45 -44.83 -9.30 0.56
CA ALA A 45 -45.04 -10.54 -0.18
C ALA A 45 -45.89 -10.32 -1.44
N GLU A 46 -46.93 -9.49 -1.35
CA GLU A 46 -47.75 -9.08 -2.49
C GLU A 46 -46.92 -8.33 -3.54
N LEU A 47 -46.18 -7.29 -3.13
CA LEU A 47 -45.31 -6.50 -4.03
C LEU A 47 -44.23 -7.35 -4.69
N ALA A 48 -43.66 -8.30 -3.96
CA ALA A 48 -42.67 -9.24 -4.48
C ALA A 48 -43.31 -10.42 -5.24
N GLY A 49 -44.64 -10.57 -5.23
CA GLY A 49 -45.40 -11.68 -5.82
C GLY A 49 -44.98 -13.08 -5.32
N ILE A 50 -44.77 -13.19 -4.02
CA ILE A 50 -44.42 -14.42 -3.28
C ILE A 50 -45.48 -14.69 -2.21
N SER A 51 -45.52 -15.89 -1.62
CA SER A 51 -46.49 -16.17 -0.56
C SER A 51 -46.11 -15.45 0.75
N THR A 52 -47.11 -14.90 1.45
CA THR A 52 -46.91 -14.24 2.75
C THR A 52 -46.29 -15.18 3.78
N GLU A 53 -46.70 -16.45 3.77
CA GLU A 53 -46.15 -17.47 4.66
C GLU A 53 -44.67 -17.72 4.39
N TRP A 54 -44.26 -17.81 3.11
CA TRP A 54 -42.87 -18.02 2.75
C TRP A 54 -41.98 -16.82 3.13
N TYR A 55 -42.46 -15.59 2.91
CA TYR A 55 -41.75 -14.39 3.37
C TYR A 55 -41.64 -14.35 4.90
N ALA A 56 -42.69 -14.77 5.62
CA ALA A 56 -42.65 -14.87 7.07
C ALA A 56 -41.62 -15.91 7.55
N TRP A 57 -41.46 -17.04 6.86
CA TRP A 57 -40.43 -18.04 7.18
C TRP A 57 -39.02 -17.49 7.02
N LEU A 58 -38.79 -16.68 5.98
CA LEU A 58 -37.52 -16.00 5.76
C LEU A 58 -37.17 -15.06 6.92
N GLU A 59 -38.11 -14.23 7.37
CA GLU A 59 -37.92 -13.38 8.56
C GLU A 59 -37.85 -14.14 9.89
N GLN A 60 -38.32 -15.39 9.96
CA GLN A 60 -38.28 -16.22 11.15
C GLN A 60 -37.04 -17.11 11.22
N THR A 61 -36.07 -16.92 10.33
CA THR A 61 -34.83 -17.70 10.30
C THR A 61 -35.08 -19.20 10.09
N ARG A 62 -36.25 -19.57 9.52
CA ARG A 62 -36.56 -20.98 9.20
C ARG A 62 -35.61 -21.47 8.11
N ASN A 63 -35.44 -22.80 8.03
CA ASN A 63 -34.56 -23.42 7.05
C ASN A 63 -35.20 -23.40 5.66
N VAL A 64 -35.23 -22.22 5.03
CA VAL A 64 -35.66 -21.98 3.66
C VAL A 64 -34.46 -21.54 2.84
N HIS A 65 -34.42 -21.96 1.58
CA HIS A 65 -33.38 -21.56 0.65
C HIS A 65 -33.98 -20.64 -0.42
N PRO A 66 -33.85 -19.31 -0.28
CA PRO A 66 -34.39 -18.40 -1.28
C PRO A 66 -33.59 -18.51 -2.58
N SER A 67 -34.30 -18.46 -3.72
CA SER A 67 -33.65 -18.36 -5.03
C SER A 67 -33.15 -16.94 -5.27
N MET A 68 -32.19 -16.78 -6.18
CA MET A 68 -31.69 -15.47 -6.59
C MET A 68 -32.84 -14.56 -7.09
N ASP A 69 -33.74 -15.11 -7.91
CA ASP A 69 -34.93 -14.42 -8.42
C ASP A 69 -35.85 -13.93 -7.27
N ALA A 70 -36.12 -14.79 -6.29
CA ALA A 70 -36.96 -14.42 -5.16
C ALA A 70 -36.34 -13.28 -4.34
N LEU A 71 -35.01 -13.30 -4.12
CA LEU A 71 -34.30 -12.23 -3.43
C LEU A 71 -34.29 -10.93 -4.25
N GLN A 72 -34.13 -11.00 -5.57
CA GLN A 72 -34.21 -9.83 -6.45
C GLN A 72 -35.60 -9.18 -6.41
N ARG A 73 -36.67 -9.99 -6.46
CA ARG A 73 -38.04 -9.50 -6.36
C ARG A 73 -38.33 -8.85 -5.01
N ILE A 74 -37.81 -9.43 -3.92
CA ILE A 74 -37.86 -8.81 -2.58
C ILE A 74 -37.08 -7.49 -2.55
N ALA A 75 -35.89 -7.44 -3.15
CA ALA A 75 -35.07 -6.23 -3.20
C ALA A 75 -35.81 -5.09 -3.91
N VAL A 76 -36.46 -5.38 -5.05
CA VAL A 76 -37.31 -4.43 -5.78
C VAL A 76 -38.51 -3.99 -4.93
N ALA A 77 -39.22 -4.92 -4.29
CA ALA A 77 -40.39 -4.62 -3.46
C ALA A 77 -40.03 -3.71 -2.26
N LEU A 78 -38.86 -3.92 -1.67
CA LEU A 78 -38.33 -3.12 -0.57
C LEU A 78 -37.56 -1.86 -1.04
N ARG A 79 -37.50 -1.60 -2.35
CA ARG A 79 -36.75 -0.49 -2.96
C ARG A 79 -35.32 -0.40 -2.41
N LEU A 80 -34.65 -1.55 -2.31
CA LEU A 80 -33.28 -1.61 -1.82
C LEU A 80 -32.34 -0.86 -2.76
N GLU A 81 -31.44 -0.08 -2.19
CA GLU A 81 -30.37 0.59 -2.94
C GLU A 81 -29.39 -0.44 -3.53
N PRO A 82 -28.56 -0.09 -4.53
CA PRO A 82 -27.66 -1.04 -5.18
C PRO A 82 -26.75 -1.82 -4.20
N ALA A 83 -26.22 -1.14 -3.18
CA ALA A 83 -25.39 -1.77 -2.13
C ALA A 83 -26.17 -2.81 -1.30
N GLU A 84 -27.45 -2.50 -1.01
CA GLU A 84 -28.34 -3.33 -0.22
C GLU A 84 -28.82 -4.55 -0.99
N GLN A 85 -29.09 -4.39 -2.28
CA GLN A 85 -29.39 -5.50 -3.18
C GLN A 85 -28.19 -6.45 -3.30
N GLN A 86 -26.98 -5.92 -3.50
CA GLN A 86 -25.76 -6.74 -3.52
C GLN A 86 -25.59 -7.50 -2.20
N HIS A 87 -25.73 -6.82 -1.07
CA HIS A 87 -25.63 -7.43 0.25
C HIS A 87 -26.63 -8.58 0.45
N LEU A 88 -27.91 -8.38 0.10
CA LEU A 88 -28.94 -9.41 0.24
C LEU A 88 -28.64 -10.65 -0.63
N LEU A 89 -28.17 -10.44 -1.86
CA LEU A 89 -27.78 -11.54 -2.74
C LEU A 89 -26.56 -12.30 -2.23
N THR A 90 -25.55 -11.59 -1.71
CA THR A 90 -24.38 -12.20 -1.07
C THR A 90 -24.77 -13.04 0.14
N LEU A 91 -25.65 -12.54 1.02
CA LEU A 91 -26.16 -13.31 2.16
C LEU A 91 -26.89 -14.57 1.72
N GLY A 92 -27.66 -14.49 0.61
CA GLY A 92 -28.33 -15.61 -0.04
C GLY A 92 -27.40 -16.63 -0.72
N GLY A 93 -26.08 -16.41 -0.70
CA GLY A 93 -25.11 -17.28 -1.34
C GLY A 93 -24.99 -17.08 -2.85
N TYR A 94 -25.29 -15.88 -3.35
CA TYR A 94 -25.15 -15.50 -4.77
C TYR A 94 -24.08 -14.42 -4.98
N GLY A 95 -23.13 -14.31 -4.04
CA GLY A 95 -22.03 -13.35 -4.10
C GLY A 95 -20.91 -13.77 -5.07
N PRO A 96 -20.07 -12.83 -5.50
CA PRO A 96 -19.01 -13.06 -6.48
C PRO A 96 -17.90 -14.02 -5.99
N GLU A 97 -17.71 -14.18 -4.68
CA GLU A 97 -16.61 -14.96 -4.08
C GLU A 97 -16.98 -16.40 -3.67
N ASN A 98 -18.04 -16.96 -4.26
CA ASN A 98 -18.59 -18.30 -3.98
C ASN A 98 -17.61 -19.50 -4.17
N GLY A 99 -16.32 -19.27 -4.42
CA GLY A 99 -15.30 -20.29 -4.66
C GLY A 99 -14.29 -20.53 -3.53
N SER A 100 -14.28 -19.74 -2.45
CA SER A 100 -13.37 -19.94 -1.31
C SER A 100 -14.09 -20.54 -0.12
N ASN A 101 -13.52 -21.61 0.47
CA ASN A 101 -14.07 -22.30 1.64
C ASN A 101 -14.09 -21.37 2.87
N GLY A 102 -15.10 -20.51 3.00
CA GLY A 102 -15.55 -19.86 4.24
C GLY A 102 -14.57 -19.01 5.05
N SER A 103 -13.30 -18.95 4.65
CA SER A 103 -12.22 -18.27 5.37
C SER A 103 -11.43 -17.42 4.40
N ALA A 104 -11.25 -16.15 4.73
CA ALA A 104 -10.33 -15.30 3.99
C ALA A 104 -8.90 -15.86 4.13
N ARG A 105 -8.23 -16.03 3.00
CA ARG A 105 -6.83 -16.50 2.96
C ARG A 105 -5.90 -15.37 3.38
N GLU A 106 -4.79 -15.73 4.01
CA GLU A 106 -3.67 -14.79 4.19
C GLU A 106 -3.11 -14.45 2.82
N ALA A 107 -3.21 -13.18 2.45
CA ALA A 107 -2.78 -12.71 1.15
C ALA A 107 -1.33 -12.23 1.19
N VAL A 108 -0.60 -12.45 0.09
CA VAL A 108 0.82 -12.09 -0.02
C VAL A 108 0.97 -10.84 -0.87
N VAL A 109 1.71 -9.85 -0.36
CA VAL A 109 2.07 -8.65 -1.13
C VAL A 109 3.28 -8.96 -2.00
N SER A 110 3.17 -8.72 -3.31
CA SER A 110 4.29 -8.92 -4.22
C SER A 110 5.37 -7.84 -4.02
N PRO A 111 6.67 -8.15 -4.22
CA PRO A 111 7.73 -7.14 -4.17
C PRO A 111 7.50 -5.98 -5.16
N GLN A 112 6.87 -6.25 -6.31
CA GLN A 112 6.50 -5.25 -7.31
C GLN A 112 5.51 -4.22 -6.73
N LEU A 113 4.53 -4.68 -5.95
CA LEU A 113 3.53 -3.83 -5.35
C LEU A 113 4.10 -2.97 -4.22
N GLN A 114 5.00 -3.51 -3.40
CA GLN A 114 5.75 -2.72 -2.42
C GLN A 114 6.57 -1.62 -3.12
N ARG A 115 7.29 -1.96 -4.19
CA ARG A 115 8.06 -0.97 -4.95
C ARG A 115 7.19 0.15 -5.52
N LEU A 116 6.02 -0.18 -6.04
CA LEU A 116 5.07 0.83 -6.52
C LEU A 116 4.68 1.79 -5.39
N MET A 117 4.36 1.28 -4.21
CA MET A 117 4.02 2.12 -3.06
C MET A 117 5.18 3.00 -2.60
N ASP A 118 6.41 2.47 -2.67
CA ASP A 118 7.63 3.22 -2.34
C ASP A 118 7.92 4.35 -3.35
N GLN A 119 7.25 4.37 -4.52
CA GLN A 119 7.30 5.50 -5.48
C GLN A 119 6.21 6.55 -5.22
N LEU A 120 5.32 6.33 -4.25
CA LEU A 120 4.27 7.29 -3.90
C LEU A 120 4.75 8.38 -2.93
N ASP A 121 6.07 8.55 -2.74
CA ASP A 121 6.75 9.61 -1.99
C ASP A 121 5.96 10.23 -0.81
N CYS A 122 5.32 11.38 -1.03
CA CYS A 122 4.59 12.16 -0.03
C CYS A 122 3.12 11.74 0.14
N CYS A 123 2.67 10.71 -0.56
CA CYS A 123 1.32 10.17 -0.50
C CYS A 123 1.32 8.93 0.39
N PRO A 124 0.78 9.00 1.61
CA PRO A 124 0.58 7.83 2.46
C PRO A 124 -0.16 6.72 1.69
N ALA A 125 0.38 5.51 1.70
CA ALA A 125 -0.22 4.39 1.02
C ALA A 125 -0.06 3.08 1.80
N TRP A 126 -1.07 2.22 1.71
CA TRP A 126 -1.04 0.87 2.25
C TRP A 126 -1.85 -0.11 1.41
N ILE A 127 -1.49 -1.39 1.54
CA ILE A 127 -2.23 -2.52 1.00
C ILE A 127 -3.04 -3.17 2.11
N MET A 128 -4.31 -3.43 1.83
CA MET A 128 -5.20 -4.19 2.69
C MET A 128 -5.71 -5.46 2.02
N GLY A 129 -5.84 -6.52 2.80
CA GLY A 129 -6.57 -7.73 2.40
C GLY A 129 -8.08 -7.57 2.57
N ALA A 130 -8.83 -8.63 2.23
CA ALA A 130 -10.29 -8.65 2.37
C ALA A 130 -10.76 -8.43 3.82
N ARG A 131 -9.94 -8.80 4.80
CA ARG A 131 -10.19 -8.60 6.23
C ARG A 131 -9.94 -7.18 6.71
N SER A 132 -9.47 -6.27 5.85
CA SER A 132 -8.94 -4.94 6.20
C SER A 132 -7.67 -5.00 7.08
N ASP A 133 -7.00 -6.15 7.07
CA ASP A 133 -5.64 -6.32 7.61
C ASP A 133 -4.66 -5.51 6.78
N ILE A 134 -3.80 -4.73 7.45
CA ILE A 134 -2.77 -3.95 6.77
C ILE A 134 -1.60 -4.89 6.49
N LEU A 135 -1.37 -5.16 5.20
CA LEU A 135 -0.39 -6.14 4.74
C LEU A 135 0.95 -5.51 4.37
N ALA A 136 0.92 -4.28 3.89
CA ALA A 136 2.11 -3.53 3.49
C ALA A 136 1.80 -2.02 3.49
N TRP A 137 2.82 -1.19 3.61
CA TRP A 137 2.70 0.27 3.65
C TRP A 137 3.99 0.95 3.17
N ASN A 138 3.90 2.23 2.81
CA ASN A 138 5.07 3.05 2.50
C ASN A 138 5.51 3.90 3.69
N GLN A 139 6.66 4.56 3.53
CA GLN A 139 7.20 5.44 4.57
C GLN A 139 6.23 6.59 4.92
N ALA A 140 5.56 7.20 3.92
CA ALA A 140 4.59 8.27 4.17
C ALA A 140 3.40 7.84 5.04
N ALA A 141 2.95 6.58 4.94
CA ALA A 141 1.94 6.05 5.85
C ALA A 141 2.45 6.00 7.30
N THR A 142 3.71 5.60 7.49
CA THR A 142 4.35 5.51 8.81
C THR A 142 4.50 6.90 9.44
N VAL A 143 4.95 7.91 8.69
CA VAL A 143 5.17 9.26 9.26
C VAL A 143 3.86 9.92 9.70
N VAL A 144 2.73 9.61 9.04
CA VAL A 144 1.41 10.17 9.41
C VAL A 144 0.75 9.37 10.53
N HIS A 145 0.76 8.04 10.45
CA HIS A 145 -0.05 7.18 11.34
C HIS A 145 0.75 6.63 12.53
N GLY A 146 2.07 6.62 12.44
CA GLY A 146 2.98 6.01 13.41
C GLY A 146 3.48 4.64 12.95
N ASP A 147 4.21 3.97 13.85
CA ASP A 147 4.82 2.67 13.57
C ASP A 147 3.76 1.58 13.42
N LEU A 148 3.58 1.11 12.19
CA LEU A 148 2.71 -0.01 11.82
C LEU A 148 3.43 -1.35 11.95
N ASP A 149 4.76 -1.36 11.99
CA ASP A 149 5.58 -2.58 12.06
C ASP A 149 5.56 -3.18 13.46
N GLY A 150 5.47 -2.33 14.48
CA GLY A 150 5.26 -2.76 15.86
C GLY A 150 3.91 -3.44 16.15
N MET A 151 2.99 -3.48 15.19
CA MET A 151 1.67 -4.11 15.33
C MET A 151 1.63 -5.51 14.72
N SER A 152 0.90 -6.44 15.36
CA SER A 152 0.74 -7.81 14.85
C SER A 152 -0.70 -8.32 15.01
N GLY A 153 -1.05 -9.34 14.22
CA GLY A 153 -2.37 -9.98 14.29
C GLY A 153 -3.53 -8.98 14.11
N ILE A 154 -4.53 -9.06 15.00
CA ILE A 154 -5.73 -8.21 14.96
C ILE A 154 -5.43 -6.73 15.21
N GLU A 155 -4.33 -6.42 15.90
CA GLU A 155 -3.94 -5.03 16.16
C GLU A 155 -3.53 -4.33 14.86
N ARG A 156 -2.98 -5.06 13.87
CA ARG A 156 -2.64 -4.53 12.55
C ARG A 156 -3.83 -4.58 11.56
N ASN A 157 -5.03 -4.37 12.07
CA ASN A 157 -6.26 -4.26 11.28
C ASN A 157 -6.76 -2.80 11.23
N GLY A 158 -7.14 -2.31 10.05
CA GLY A 158 -7.58 -0.92 9.87
C GLY A 158 -8.84 -0.56 10.67
N ILE A 159 -9.80 -1.49 10.81
CA ILE A 159 -11.02 -1.26 11.61
C ILE A 159 -10.68 -1.28 13.10
N HIS A 160 -9.83 -2.21 13.53
CA HIS A 160 -9.32 -2.22 14.91
C HIS A 160 -8.65 -0.88 15.26
N GLN A 161 -7.73 -0.41 14.40
CA GLN A 161 -7.06 0.88 14.59
C GLN A 161 -8.06 2.04 14.63
N LEU A 162 -9.07 2.05 13.75
CA LEU A 162 -10.04 3.13 13.70
C LEU A 162 -10.87 3.27 14.99
N PHE A 163 -11.24 2.15 15.61
CA PHE A 163 -12.12 2.15 16.78
C PHE A 163 -11.39 2.07 18.12
N LEU A 164 -10.26 1.37 18.19
CA LEU A 164 -9.58 1.04 19.45
C LEU A 164 -8.24 1.77 19.64
N ASN A 165 -7.70 2.43 18.61
CA ASN A 165 -6.55 3.32 18.78
C ASN A 165 -7.01 4.75 19.05
N ALA A 166 -6.87 5.18 20.30
CA ALA A 166 -7.21 6.54 20.72
C ALA A 166 -6.47 7.61 19.92
N LYS A 167 -5.19 7.39 19.56
CA LYS A 167 -4.43 8.36 18.76
C LYS A 167 -5.06 8.57 17.38
N VAL A 168 -5.39 7.48 16.68
CA VAL A 168 -6.05 7.53 15.36
C VAL A 168 -7.38 8.25 15.47
N ARG A 169 -8.16 7.96 16.51
CA ARG A 169 -9.44 8.63 16.75
C ARG A 169 -9.29 10.15 16.93
N HIS A 170 -8.31 10.60 17.72
CA HIS A 170 -8.09 12.04 17.95
C HIS A 170 -7.51 12.77 16.73
N MET A 171 -6.71 12.10 15.89
CA MET A 171 -6.19 12.71 14.68
C MET A 171 -7.26 12.88 13.59
N LEU A 172 -8.32 12.07 13.60
CA LEU A 172 -9.34 12.11 12.56
C LEU A 172 -10.39 13.20 12.83
N VAL A 173 -10.45 14.18 11.93
CA VAL A 173 -11.31 15.37 12.06
C VAL A 173 -12.79 14.97 12.10
N ASP A 174 -13.24 14.24 11.07
CA ASP A 174 -14.62 13.76 10.95
C ASP A 174 -14.69 12.27 11.28
N TRP A 175 -14.11 11.89 12.42
CA TRP A 175 -14.00 10.48 12.83
C TRP A 175 -15.33 9.75 12.78
N GLU A 176 -16.41 10.34 13.30
CA GLU A 176 -17.72 9.70 13.38
C GLU A 176 -18.28 9.34 12.00
N ALA A 177 -18.25 10.30 11.06
CA ALA A 177 -18.73 10.08 9.70
C ALA A 177 -17.93 8.98 9.00
N HIS A 178 -16.61 8.97 9.17
CA HIS A 178 -15.75 7.96 8.60
C HIS A 178 -15.94 6.58 9.24
N ALA A 179 -16.04 6.53 10.57
CA ALA A 179 -16.20 5.29 11.31
C ALA A 179 -17.53 4.60 10.98
N ARG A 180 -18.62 5.36 10.84
CA ARG A 180 -19.91 4.84 10.38
C ARG A 180 -19.86 4.30 8.95
N ASP A 181 -19.14 4.99 8.06
CA ASP A 181 -18.94 4.53 6.69
C ASP A 181 -18.11 3.23 6.63
N CYS A 182 -17.05 3.12 7.44
CA CYS A 182 -16.28 1.90 7.60
C CYS A 182 -17.10 0.73 8.17
N VAL A 183 -18.02 0.98 9.12
CA VAL A 183 -18.96 -0.05 9.63
C VAL A 183 -19.86 -0.58 8.51
N ALA A 184 -20.43 0.33 7.70
CA ALA A 184 -21.30 -0.07 6.60
C ALA A 184 -20.56 -0.87 5.52
N LYS A 185 -19.31 -0.51 5.22
CA LYS A 185 -18.43 -1.26 4.30
C LYS A 185 -18.03 -2.62 4.88
N LEU A 186 -17.67 -2.68 6.16
CA LEU A 186 -17.32 -3.92 6.85
C LEU A 186 -18.48 -4.92 6.81
N ARG A 187 -19.73 -4.47 7.02
CA ARG A 187 -20.92 -5.32 6.95
C ARG A 187 -21.15 -5.89 5.55
N LEU A 188 -20.88 -5.11 4.50
CA LEU A 188 -20.94 -5.59 3.12
C LEU A 188 -19.92 -6.71 2.89
N THR A 189 -18.69 -6.53 3.35
CA THR A 189 -17.62 -7.54 3.24
C THR A 189 -17.91 -8.79 4.08
N TYR A 190 -18.35 -8.61 5.32
CA TYR A 190 -18.69 -9.69 6.26
C TYR A 190 -19.71 -10.68 5.68
N ALA A 191 -20.63 -10.24 4.83
CA ALA A 191 -21.60 -11.13 4.18
C ALA A 191 -20.96 -12.24 3.33
N ASN A 192 -19.75 -12.01 2.80
CA ASN A 192 -18.99 -13.03 2.08
C ASN A 192 -18.37 -14.07 3.05
N TYR A 193 -18.05 -13.65 4.28
CA TYR A 193 -17.24 -14.38 5.27
C TYR A 193 -17.96 -14.63 6.60
N ILE A 194 -19.28 -14.69 6.58
CA ILE A 194 -20.11 -14.76 7.79
C ILE A 194 -19.80 -15.95 8.73
N ASP A 195 -19.29 -17.04 8.16
CA ASP A 195 -18.90 -18.26 8.90
C ASP A 195 -17.39 -18.27 9.23
N ASP A 196 -16.65 -17.20 8.93
CA ASP A 196 -15.21 -17.05 9.21
C ASP A 196 -14.98 -16.71 10.70
N PRO A 197 -14.27 -17.57 11.46
CA PRO A 197 -13.99 -17.33 12.88
C PRO A 197 -13.27 -16.00 13.12
N TRP A 198 -12.40 -15.57 12.20
CA TRP A 198 -11.61 -14.36 12.35
C TRP A 198 -12.50 -13.11 12.31
N PHE A 199 -13.45 -13.05 11.38
CA PHE A 199 -14.40 -11.93 11.34
C PHE A 199 -15.27 -11.91 12.59
N ASN A 200 -15.73 -13.07 13.06
CA ASN A 200 -16.53 -13.16 14.28
C ASN A 200 -15.75 -12.70 15.52
N GLU A 201 -14.46 -13.00 15.62
CA GLU A 201 -13.58 -12.48 16.67
C GLU A 201 -13.45 -10.96 16.60
N LEU A 202 -13.18 -10.38 15.41
CA LEU A 202 -13.08 -8.93 15.24
C LEU A 202 -14.38 -8.21 15.59
N ILE A 203 -15.52 -8.67 15.07
CA ILE A 203 -16.83 -8.07 15.35
C ILE A 203 -17.16 -8.19 16.85
N GLY A 204 -16.94 -9.36 17.46
CA GLY A 204 -17.17 -9.56 18.89
C GLY A 204 -16.31 -8.65 19.76
N LEU A 205 -15.02 -8.51 19.42
CA LEU A 205 -14.12 -7.57 20.08
C LEU A 205 -14.65 -6.13 19.98
N LEU A 206 -14.95 -5.66 18.77
CA LEU A 206 -15.40 -4.28 18.53
C LEU A 206 -16.74 -3.98 19.21
N MET A 207 -17.71 -4.91 19.15
CA MET A 207 -18.98 -4.77 19.87
C MET A 207 -18.79 -4.65 21.38
N SER A 208 -17.80 -5.35 21.94
CA SER A 208 -17.53 -5.31 23.39
C SER A 208 -16.74 -4.07 23.85
N LYS A 209 -15.95 -3.47 22.95
CA LYS A 209 -14.99 -2.41 23.29
C LYS A 209 -15.41 -1.02 22.79
N SER A 210 -16.35 -0.92 21.86
CA SER A 210 -16.79 0.34 21.26
C SER A 210 -18.31 0.42 21.23
N LEU A 211 -18.88 1.34 22.02
CA LEU A 211 -20.32 1.56 22.09
C LEU A 211 -20.85 2.06 20.74
N GLU A 212 -20.10 2.96 20.09
CA GLU A 212 -20.43 3.51 18.78
C GLU A 212 -20.44 2.43 17.71
N PHE A 213 -19.45 1.51 17.72
CA PHE A 213 -19.45 0.38 16.81
C PHE A 213 -20.68 -0.50 17.02
N ALA A 214 -21.00 -0.87 18.27
CA ALA A 214 -22.16 -1.70 18.56
C ALA A 214 -23.46 -1.05 18.06
N GLN A 215 -23.65 0.25 18.31
CA GLN A 215 -24.82 1.00 17.85
C GLN A 215 -24.94 1.01 16.33
N TRP A 216 -23.87 1.37 15.59
CA TRP A 216 -23.93 1.45 14.13
C TRP A 216 -23.96 0.07 13.47
N TRP A 217 -23.38 -0.95 14.10
CA TRP A 217 -23.50 -2.33 13.64
C TRP A 217 -24.97 -2.75 13.66
N ASP A 218 -25.70 -2.45 14.73
CA ASP A 218 -27.13 -2.79 14.87
C ASP A 218 -28.04 -2.08 13.84
N GLU A 219 -27.59 -0.96 13.26
CA GLU A 219 -28.35 -0.27 12.20
C GLU A 219 -28.41 -1.05 10.88
N HIS A 220 -27.51 -2.01 10.65
CA HIS A 220 -27.41 -2.81 9.42
C HIS A 220 -27.39 -1.95 8.15
N ASP A 221 -26.69 -0.82 8.21
CA ASP A 221 -26.41 -0.01 7.03
C ASP A 221 -25.31 -0.68 6.20
N VAL A 222 -25.40 -0.55 4.88
CA VAL A 222 -24.41 -1.07 3.94
C VAL A 222 -24.13 -0.04 2.86
N ARG A 223 -22.85 0.14 2.53
CA ARG A 223 -22.39 1.14 1.55
C ARG A 223 -21.30 0.55 0.68
N LEU A 224 -21.27 1.00 -0.58
CA LEU A 224 -20.19 0.68 -1.51
C LEU A 224 -18.95 1.53 -1.21
N PRO A 225 -17.73 1.03 -1.49
CA PRO A 225 -16.53 1.85 -1.53
C PRO A 225 -16.69 3.05 -2.47
N GLN A 226 -16.24 4.22 -2.01
CA GLN A 226 -16.21 5.46 -2.77
C GLN A 226 -14.95 6.23 -2.38
N ASP A 227 -14.40 6.96 -3.35
CA ASP A 227 -13.33 7.93 -3.14
C ASP A 227 -13.85 9.12 -2.32
N GLY A 228 -12.94 9.86 -1.70
CA GLY A 228 -13.35 10.99 -0.88
C GLY A 228 -12.20 11.81 -0.34
N VAL A 229 -12.55 12.76 0.53
CA VAL A 229 -11.60 13.64 1.21
C VAL A 229 -11.38 13.13 2.63
N LYS A 230 -10.13 13.15 3.07
CA LYS A 230 -9.69 12.74 4.39
C LYS A 230 -8.88 13.84 5.04
N ALA A 231 -9.32 14.30 6.21
CA ALA A 231 -8.60 15.29 6.99
C ALA A 231 -8.09 14.71 8.30
N TYR A 232 -6.83 15.04 8.61
CA TYR A 232 -6.16 14.69 9.87
C TYR A 232 -5.65 15.94 10.59
N ASP A 233 -5.78 15.99 11.90
CA ASP A 233 -5.06 16.91 12.78
C ASP A 233 -3.78 16.22 13.27
N HIS A 234 -2.70 16.37 12.50
CA HIS A 234 -1.40 15.77 12.81
C HIS A 234 -0.74 16.53 13.98
N PRO A 235 -0.20 15.83 15.01
CA PRO A 235 0.29 16.48 16.22
C PRO A 235 1.42 17.50 15.97
N THR A 236 2.26 17.26 14.96
CA THR A 236 3.39 18.14 14.63
C THR A 236 3.08 19.14 13.53
N MET A 237 2.25 18.77 12.55
CA MET A 237 2.04 19.57 11.32
C MET A 237 0.68 20.29 11.29
N GLY A 238 -0.16 20.08 12.31
CA GLY A 238 -1.55 20.50 12.31
C GLY A 238 -2.34 19.82 11.20
N ARG A 239 -3.30 20.57 10.62
CA ARG A 239 -4.21 20.05 9.60
C ARG A 239 -3.48 19.57 8.35
N LEU A 240 -3.71 18.31 7.98
CA LEU A 240 -3.38 17.65 6.71
C LEU A 240 -4.67 17.22 6.02
N VAL A 241 -4.79 17.44 4.72
CA VAL A 241 -5.99 17.12 3.92
C VAL A 241 -5.58 16.36 2.68
N PHE A 242 -6.21 15.22 2.44
CA PHE A 242 -5.91 14.31 1.36
C PHE A 242 -7.17 13.96 0.58
N ASP A 243 -7.05 13.85 -0.73
CA ASP A 243 -7.97 13.08 -1.57
C ASP A 243 -7.51 11.62 -1.50
N TYR A 244 -8.39 10.69 -1.17
CA TYR A 244 -8.04 9.27 -1.12
C TYR A 244 -8.68 8.49 -2.26
N ALA A 245 -7.92 7.54 -2.80
CA ALA A 245 -8.36 6.62 -3.83
C ALA A 245 -8.21 5.17 -3.36
N ILE A 246 -9.17 4.33 -3.75
CA ILE A 246 -9.14 2.88 -3.47
C ILE A 246 -9.00 2.14 -4.80
N LEU A 247 -7.88 1.43 -4.99
CA LEU A 247 -7.60 0.64 -6.18
C LEU A 247 -7.58 -0.85 -5.83
N GLN A 248 -8.25 -1.68 -6.63
CA GLN A 248 -8.08 -3.13 -6.55
C GLN A 248 -6.84 -3.56 -7.34
N VAL A 249 -5.94 -4.31 -6.70
CA VAL A 249 -4.69 -4.80 -7.27
C VAL A 249 -4.56 -6.31 -7.10
N ALA A 250 -3.77 -6.96 -7.93
CA ALA A 250 -3.50 -8.39 -7.80
C ALA A 250 -2.43 -8.65 -6.74
N GLY A 251 -2.74 -9.51 -5.75
CA GLY A 251 -1.76 -10.05 -4.81
C GLY A 251 -0.76 -11.01 -5.47
N GLY A 252 0.31 -11.35 -4.75
CA GLY A 252 1.37 -12.26 -5.23
C GLY A 252 0.89 -13.69 -5.50
N ASP A 253 -0.24 -14.07 -4.92
CA ASP A 253 -0.95 -15.33 -5.07
C ASP A 253 -2.21 -15.22 -5.96
N GLY A 254 -2.42 -14.06 -6.59
CA GLY A 254 -3.59 -13.76 -7.41
C GLY A 254 -4.85 -13.37 -6.62
N ILE A 255 -4.78 -13.30 -5.29
CA ILE A 255 -5.89 -12.83 -4.46
C ILE A 255 -6.04 -11.31 -4.63
N PRO A 256 -7.27 -10.79 -4.86
CA PRO A 256 -7.49 -9.35 -4.90
C PRO A 256 -7.10 -8.66 -3.58
N LEU A 257 -6.34 -7.58 -3.71
CA LEU A 257 -5.94 -6.70 -2.62
C LEU A 257 -6.43 -5.28 -2.89
N HIS A 258 -6.47 -4.44 -1.86
CA HIS A 258 -6.83 -3.03 -1.99
C HIS A 258 -5.64 -2.13 -1.66
N LEU A 259 -5.15 -1.39 -2.66
CA LEU A 259 -4.26 -0.27 -2.46
C LEU A 259 -5.11 0.96 -2.10
N ILE A 260 -4.87 1.53 -0.93
CA ILE A 260 -5.46 2.80 -0.52
C ILE A 260 -4.32 3.81 -0.47
N THR A 261 -4.48 4.91 -1.19
CA THR A 261 -3.49 5.99 -1.23
C THR A 261 -4.16 7.33 -0.91
N TYR A 262 -3.43 8.19 -0.20
CA TYR A 262 -3.83 9.52 0.22
C TYR A 262 -3.00 10.56 -0.52
N VAL A 263 -3.58 11.14 -1.57
CA VAL A 263 -2.95 12.19 -2.37
C VAL A 263 -3.17 13.53 -1.68
N PRO A 264 -2.13 14.33 -1.37
CA PRO A 264 -2.30 15.65 -0.78
C PRO A 264 -3.28 16.51 -1.59
N ALA A 265 -4.34 17.00 -0.93
CA ALA A 265 -5.42 17.69 -1.60
C ALA A 265 -4.95 19.02 -2.21
N SER A 266 -5.37 19.27 -3.45
CA SER A 266 -5.04 20.49 -4.18
C SER A 266 -5.55 21.74 -3.46
N GLY A 267 -4.78 22.83 -3.51
CA GLY A 267 -5.14 24.09 -2.84
C GLY A 267 -4.94 24.10 -1.32
N THR A 268 -4.26 23.09 -0.76
CA THR A 268 -3.88 23.02 0.66
C THR A 268 -2.36 23.00 0.82
N ALA A 269 -1.87 23.32 2.03
CA ALA A 269 -0.44 23.20 2.36
C ALA A 269 0.02 21.76 2.64
N THR A 270 -0.84 20.75 2.40
CA THR A 270 -0.57 19.36 2.79
C THR A 270 0.64 18.78 2.06
N GLN A 271 0.83 19.11 0.78
CA GLN A 271 1.98 18.62 0.01
C GLN A 271 3.32 19.08 0.61
N GLU A 272 3.41 20.37 0.94
CA GLU A 272 4.60 20.97 1.55
C GLU A 272 4.86 20.38 2.93
N LYS A 273 3.82 20.29 3.77
CA LYS A 273 3.91 19.68 5.10
C LYS A 273 4.30 18.21 5.07
N MET A 274 3.83 17.44 4.09
CA MET A 274 4.23 16.05 3.92
C MET A 274 5.71 15.95 3.53
N ARG A 275 6.19 16.84 2.66
CA ARG A 275 7.63 16.90 2.32
C ARG A 275 8.46 17.20 3.56
N ASP A 276 8.05 18.16 4.38
CA ASP A 276 8.71 18.48 5.64
C ASP A 276 8.69 17.29 6.62
N LEU A 277 7.57 16.57 6.76
CA LEU A 277 7.50 15.35 7.58
C LEU A 277 8.43 14.26 7.08
N MET A 278 8.50 14.06 5.77
CA MET A 278 9.40 13.07 5.16
C MET A 278 10.86 13.44 5.39
N ASN A 279 11.20 14.73 5.37
CA ASN A 279 12.54 15.22 5.70
C ASN A 279 12.87 15.04 7.20
N ILE A 280 11.91 15.26 8.10
CA ILE A 280 12.11 14.99 9.53
C ILE A 280 12.34 13.50 9.78
N ALA A 281 11.62 12.63 9.07
CA ALA A 281 11.75 11.18 9.20
C ALA A 281 13.04 10.62 8.57
N ASN A 282 13.60 11.32 7.57
CA ASN A 282 14.88 11.01 6.95
C ASN A 282 15.86 12.16 7.23
N PRO A 283 16.50 12.22 8.42
CA PRO A 283 17.25 13.38 8.91
C PRO A 283 18.64 13.52 8.25
N PHE A 284 18.75 13.20 6.96
CA PHE A 284 19.96 13.36 6.18
C PHE A 284 19.66 14.18 4.94
N THR A 285 20.64 14.97 4.52
CA THR A 285 20.57 15.75 3.29
C THR A 285 21.45 15.11 2.23
N LEU A 286 20.98 15.10 0.98
CA LEU A 286 21.79 14.68 -0.16
C LEU A 286 22.33 15.92 -0.85
N ARG A 287 23.64 15.94 -1.11
CA ARG A 287 24.27 17.03 -1.86
C ARG A 287 25.44 16.51 -2.71
N PRO A 288 25.84 17.26 -3.75
CA PRO A 288 27.12 17.03 -4.41
C PRO A 288 28.28 17.01 -3.41
N GLU A 289 29.26 16.18 -3.69
CA GLU A 289 30.58 16.26 -3.07
C GLU A 289 31.19 17.65 -3.26
N THR A 290 31.91 18.10 -2.24
CA THR A 290 32.86 19.21 -2.30
C THR A 290 34.28 18.69 -2.01
N PRO A 291 35.35 19.42 -2.37
CA PRO A 291 36.72 19.00 -2.07
C PRO A 291 36.98 18.71 -0.58
N ALA A 292 36.23 19.37 0.33
CA ALA A 292 36.34 19.16 1.77
C ALA A 292 35.82 17.78 2.24
N ASP A 293 35.03 17.09 1.43
CA ASP A 293 34.44 15.80 1.79
C ASP A 293 35.37 14.61 1.49
N THR A 294 36.48 14.81 0.79
CA THR A 294 37.37 13.73 0.30
C THR A 294 37.74 12.73 1.40
N ASP A 295 38.23 13.24 2.54
CA ASP A 295 38.62 12.40 3.68
C ASP A 295 37.42 11.71 4.32
N ALA A 296 36.26 12.36 4.34
CA ALA A 296 35.05 11.81 4.92
C ALA A 296 34.45 10.70 4.04
N ILE A 297 34.47 10.89 2.72
CA ILE A 297 34.08 9.88 1.73
C ILE A 297 34.98 8.65 1.87
N GLU A 298 36.30 8.82 1.93
CA GLU A 298 37.23 7.71 2.13
C GLU A 298 36.94 6.93 3.41
N ARG A 299 36.70 7.64 4.54
CA ARG A 299 36.32 6.98 5.80
C ARG A 299 35.03 6.18 5.69
N VAL A 300 33.99 6.74 5.07
CA VAL A 300 32.70 6.06 4.90
C VAL A 300 32.83 4.86 3.97
N THR A 301 33.58 4.97 2.88
CA THR A 301 33.82 3.86 1.95
C THR A 301 34.60 2.74 2.62
N VAL A 302 35.70 3.04 3.32
CA VAL A 302 36.45 2.03 4.07
C VAL A 302 35.55 1.36 5.13
N ALA A 303 34.78 2.13 5.90
CA ALA A 303 33.91 1.59 6.93
C ALA A 303 32.79 0.71 6.36
N ALA A 304 32.22 1.06 5.20
CA ALA A 304 31.14 0.31 4.57
C ALA A 304 31.60 -1.04 3.99
N PHE A 305 32.85 -1.11 3.50
CA PHE A 305 33.42 -2.29 2.86
C PHE A 305 34.36 -3.10 3.76
N LEU A 306 34.56 -2.70 5.03
CA LEU A 306 35.46 -3.40 5.96
C LEU A 306 35.11 -4.87 6.15
N ASP A 307 33.81 -5.19 6.26
CA ASP A 307 33.29 -6.55 6.50
C ASP A 307 32.47 -7.08 5.30
N ALA A 308 32.55 -6.43 4.14
CA ALA A 308 31.73 -6.80 2.99
C ALA A 308 32.19 -8.15 2.39
N PRO A 309 31.25 -9.05 2.04
CA PRO A 309 31.61 -10.28 1.33
C PRO A 309 32.10 -9.95 -0.09
N HIS A 310 33.14 -10.68 -0.55
CA HIS A 310 33.67 -10.58 -1.92
C HIS A 310 34.20 -9.19 -2.34
N THR A 311 34.78 -8.43 -1.41
CA THR A 311 35.51 -7.18 -1.71
C THR A 311 37.03 -7.40 -1.70
N ASP A 312 37.74 -6.67 -2.56
CA ASP A 312 39.20 -6.56 -2.52
C ASP A 312 39.67 -5.38 -1.63
N HIS A 313 38.72 -4.72 -0.92
CA HIS A 313 38.92 -3.53 -0.09
C HIS A 313 39.59 -2.36 -0.82
N ASN A 314 39.25 -2.17 -2.09
CA ASN A 314 39.85 -1.18 -2.99
C ASN A 314 38.93 0.00 -3.31
N GLU A 315 37.69 -0.02 -2.83
CA GLU A 315 36.63 0.92 -3.23
C GLU A 315 37.02 2.38 -2.98
N GLN A 316 37.71 2.68 -1.88
CA GLN A 316 38.24 4.02 -1.59
C GLN A 316 39.31 4.46 -2.60
N HIS A 317 40.12 3.51 -3.10
CA HIS A 317 41.14 3.76 -4.12
C HIS A 317 40.50 4.02 -5.49
N ILE A 318 39.43 3.29 -5.83
CA ILE A 318 38.64 3.51 -7.04
C ILE A 318 38.09 4.95 -7.05
N VAL A 319 37.43 5.38 -5.96
CA VAL A 319 36.85 6.72 -5.87
C VAL A 319 37.92 7.80 -5.99
N ARG A 320 39.07 7.63 -5.34
CA ARG A 320 40.21 8.56 -5.46
C ARG A 320 40.73 8.63 -6.90
N ALA A 321 41.02 7.49 -7.52
CA ALA A 321 41.55 7.42 -8.87
C ALA A 321 40.58 7.99 -9.93
N LEU A 322 39.27 7.75 -9.77
CA LEU A 322 38.25 8.37 -10.62
C LEU A 322 38.26 9.90 -10.52
N ARG A 323 38.38 10.44 -9.30
CA ARG A 323 38.42 11.88 -9.06
C ARG A 323 39.67 12.52 -9.68
N GLU A 324 40.83 11.91 -9.46
CA GLU A 324 42.12 12.38 -10.01
C GLU A 324 42.14 12.34 -11.54
N ALA A 325 41.53 11.32 -12.15
CA ALA A 325 41.41 11.19 -13.60
C ALA A 325 40.33 12.11 -14.22
N GLY A 326 39.57 12.85 -13.42
CA GLY A 326 38.42 13.63 -13.90
C GLY A 326 37.27 12.78 -14.46
N ALA A 327 37.23 11.49 -14.10
CA ALA A 327 36.25 10.51 -14.57
C ALA A 327 35.08 10.29 -13.57
N LEU A 328 35.10 10.98 -12.43
CA LEU A 328 34.03 10.94 -11.43
C LEU A 328 32.87 11.88 -11.85
N SER A 329 32.05 11.41 -12.79
CA SER A 329 30.95 12.19 -13.40
C SER A 329 29.90 12.67 -12.39
N LEU A 330 29.60 11.84 -11.38
CA LEU A 330 28.73 12.23 -10.28
C LEU A 330 29.29 11.67 -8.97
N SER A 331 29.26 12.50 -7.93
CA SER A 331 29.61 12.12 -6.57
C SER A 331 28.66 12.82 -5.61
N LEU A 332 27.88 12.04 -4.86
CA LEU A 332 26.90 12.54 -3.90
C LEU A 332 27.24 12.04 -2.50
N VAL A 333 27.07 12.91 -1.52
CA VAL A 333 27.18 12.57 -0.11
C VAL A 333 25.82 12.67 0.57
N ALA A 334 25.57 11.75 1.50
CA ALA A 334 24.51 11.89 2.49
C ALA A 334 25.12 12.46 3.75
N GLU A 335 24.67 13.65 4.15
CA GLU A 335 25.12 14.34 5.35
C GLU A 335 24.04 14.31 6.42
N GLN A 336 24.41 13.88 7.62
CA GLN A 336 23.55 13.87 8.80
C GLN A 336 24.33 14.47 9.97
N ASP A 337 23.72 15.42 10.68
CA ASP A 337 24.32 16.11 11.84
C ASP A 337 25.71 16.74 11.54
N GLY A 338 25.93 17.18 10.30
CA GLY A 338 27.20 17.76 9.84
C GLY A 338 28.27 16.73 9.44
N GLU A 339 27.95 15.43 9.49
CA GLU A 339 28.87 14.35 9.12
C GLU A 339 28.41 13.64 7.85
N VAL A 340 29.36 13.32 6.96
CA VAL A 340 29.10 12.44 5.83
C VAL A 340 28.91 11.02 6.36
N VAL A 341 27.71 10.47 6.18
CA VAL A 341 27.33 9.12 6.63
C VAL A 341 27.09 8.15 5.47
N GLY A 342 27.05 8.66 4.24
CA GLY A 342 26.90 7.86 3.03
C GLY A 342 27.48 8.55 1.79
N HIS A 343 27.81 7.77 0.77
CA HIS A 343 28.40 8.24 -0.48
C HIS A 343 28.00 7.34 -1.64
N VAL A 344 27.82 7.93 -2.83
CA VAL A 344 27.74 7.19 -4.11
C VAL A 344 28.60 7.86 -5.16
N ALA A 345 29.35 7.05 -5.90
CA ALA A 345 30.09 7.46 -7.08
C ALA A 345 29.45 6.94 -8.37
N VAL A 346 29.59 7.71 -9.44
CA VAL A 346 29.22 7.31 -10.80
C VAL A 346 30.30 7.78 -11.78
N SER A 347 30.68 6.90 -12.70
CA SER A 347 31.66 7.18 -13.74
C SER A 347 31.20 6.65 -15.11
N PRO A 348 31.71 7.17 -16.25
CA PRO A 348 31.37 6.64 -17.56
C PRO A 348 31.83 5.19 -17.73
N VAL A 349 31.11 4.42 -18.55
CA VAL A 349 31.55 3.11 -19.04
C VAL A 349 31.63 3.13 -20.57
N THR A 350 32.42 2.24 -21.14
CA THR A 350 32.45 2.01 -22.59
C THR A 350 31.77 0.69 -22.93
N LEU A 351 31.09 0.67 -24.06
CA LEU A 351 30.34 -0.48 -24.56
C LEU A 351 30.92 -0.94 -25.89
N SER A 352 31.13 -2.24 -26.06
CA SER A 352 31.75 -2.79 -27.27
C SER A 352 30.91 -2.61 -28.54
N ASP A 353 29.60 -2.44 -28.41
CA ASP A 353 28.70 -2.12 -29.52
C ASP A 353 28.74 -0.64 -29.94
N GLY A 354 29.50 0.19 -29.21
CA GLY A 354 29.66 1.62 -29.47
C GLY A 354 28.52 2.49 -28.94
N THR A 355 27.57 1.94 -28.18
CA THR A 355 26.47 2.71 -27.59
C THR A 355 27.03 3.75 -26.60
N PRO A 356 26.79 5.06 -26.81
CA PRO A 356 27.34 6.11 -25.96
C PRO A 356 26.42 6.41 -24.76
N GLY A 357 26.89 7.24 -23.82
CA GLY A 357 26.04 7.82 -22.78
C GLY A 357 25.67 6.89 -21.63
N TRP A 358 26.42 5.82 -21.43
CA TRP A 358 26.24 4.86 -20.33
C TRP A 358 27.23 5.09 -19.19
N PHE A 359 26.75 4.84 -17.97
CA PHE A 359 27.49 5.07 -16.74
C PHE A 359 27.47 3.85 -15.82
N GLY A 360 28.56 3.65 -15.07
CA GLY A 360 28.65 2.66 -14.00
C GLY A 360 28.37 3.33 -12.65
N LEU A 361 27.46 2.75 -11.88
CA LEU A 361 27.14 3.20 -10.53
C LEU A 361 27.92 2.34 -9.52
N GLY A 362 28.75 2.99 -8.71
CA GLY A 362 29.55 2.33 -7.68
C GLY A 362 30.90 3.03 -7.43
N PRO A 363 31.45 2.89 -6.21
CA PRO A 363 30.85 2.23 -5.05
C PRO A 363 29.68 3.03 -4.44
N ILE A 364 28.80 2.33 -3.72
CA ILE A 364 27.83 2.93 -2.79
C ILE A 364 28.22 2.53 -1.39
N SER A 365 28.35 3.52 -0.51
CA SER A 365 28.84 3.34 0.84
C SER A 365 27.89 3.97 1.83
N VAL A 366 27.56 3.29 2.93
CA VAL A 366 26.87 3.85 4.09
C VAL A 366 27.54 3.32 5.34
N ILE A 367 27.86 4.20 6.28
CA ILE A 367 28.53 3.80 7.52
C ILE A 367 27.69 2.73 8.24
N PRO A 368 28.30 1.65 8.79
CA PRO A 368 27.54 0.51 9.32
C PRO A 368 26.43 0.89 10.32
N ALA A 369 26.71 1.86 11.21
CA ALA A 369 25.75 2.35 12.21
C ALA A 369 24.53 3.09 11.65
N ARG A 370 24.48 3.35 10.34
CA ARG A 370 23.38 4.03 9.63
C ARG A 370 22.83 3.22 8.45
N GLN A 371 23.28 1.98 8.26
CA GLN A 371 22.71 1.07 7.27
C GLN A 371 21.27 0.68 7.66
N GLY A 372 20.47 0.28 6.66
CA GLY A 372 19.05 -0.07 6.87
C GLY A 372 18.10 1.12 7.07
N GLN A 373 18.61 2.35 7.15
CA GLN A 373 17.84 3.58 7.38
C GLN A 373 17.45 4.32 6.09
N GLY A 374 17.49 3.64 4.93
CA GLY A 374 17.10 4.22 3.64
C GLY A 374 18.14 5.13 2.96
N ILE A 375 19.24 5.52 3.62
CA ILE A 375 20.29 6.39 3.07
C ILE A 375 20.83 5.88 1.72
N GLY A 376 21.22 4.60 1.66
CA GLY A 376 21.75 4.00 0.42
C GLY A 376 20.72 4.00 -0.72
N SER A 377 19.43 3.82 -0.40
CA SER A 377 18.36 3.91 -1.40
C SER A 377 18.16 5.33 -1.90
N ALA A 378 18.23 6.32 -1.00
CA ALA A 378 18.10 7.72 -1.35
C ALA A 378 19.26 8.17 -2.26
N LEU A 379 20.50 7.79 -1.93
CA LEU A 379 21.69 8.05 -2.76
C LEU A 379 21.55 7.48 -4.18
N VAL A 380 21.10 6.22 -4.31
CA VAL A 380 20.90 5.58 -5.62
C VAL A 380 19.85 6.34 -6.44
N ARG A 381 18.69 6.64 -5.86
CA ARG A 381 17.59 7.33 -6.57
C ARG A 381 18.05 8.71 -7.06
N GLU A 382 18.65 9.50 -6.17
CA GLU A 382 19.17 10.83 -6.51
C GLU A 382 20.23 10.76 -7.61
N ALA A 383 21.13 9.76 -7.56
CA ALA A 383 22.13 9.57 -8.60
C ALA A 383 21.51 9.27 -9.98
N LEU A 384 20.52 8.37 -10.03
CA LEU A 384 19.81 8.03 -11.27
C LEU A 384 19.01 9.21 -11.82
N GLU A 385 18.36 9.99 -10.95
CA GLU A 385 17.62 11.19 -11.36
C GLU A 385 18.55 12.25 -11.96
N ARG A 386 19.71 12.49 -11.36
CA ARG A 386 20.70 13.43 -11.91
C ARG A 386 21.28 12.95 -13.23
N LEU A 387 21.55 11.66 -13.38
CA LEU A 387 22.00 11.09 -14.66
C LEU A 387 20.95 11.30 -15.76
N ARG A 388 19.67 11.03 -15.48
CA ARG A 388 18.56 11.29 -16.41
C ARG A 388 18.50 12.77 -16.80
N ALA A 389 18.59 13.66 -15.82
CA ALA A 389 18.57 15.10 -16.06
C ALA A 389 19.76 15.59 -16.90
N SER A 390 20.92 14.91 -16.82
CA SER A 390 22.09 15.20 -17.67
C SER A 390 22.03 14.60 -19.08
N GLY A 391 20.98 13.85 -19.42
CA GLY A 391 20.81 13.23 -20.73
C GLY A 391 21.60 11.92 -20.90
N ALA A 392 21.86 11.18 -19.83
CA ALA A 392 22.41 9.83 -19.92
C ALA A 392 21.43 8.86 -20.61
N SER A 393 21.96 7.88 -21.35
CA SER A 393 21.16 6.81 -21.99
C SER A 393 20.85 5.66 -21.02
N GLY A 394 21.75 5.39 -20.07
CA GLY A 394 21.50 4.35 -19.08
C GLY A 394 22.61 4.21 -18.04
N CYS A 395 22.39 3.27 -17.14
CA CYS A 395 23.31 2.96 -16.07
C CYS A 395 23.45 1.45 -15.89
N VAL A 396 24.66 0.99 -15.60
CA VAL A 396 25.00 -0.39 -15.21
C VAL A 396 25.48 -0.43 -13.76
N VAL A 397 25.31 -1.57 -13.12
CA VAL A 397 25.77 -1.82 -11.76
C VAL A 397 26.17 -3.27 -11.57
N LEU A 398 27.18 -3.50 -10.74
CA LEU A 398 27.54 -4.81 -10.22
C LEU A 398 27.09 -4.90 -8.75
N GLY A 399 26.24 -5.88 -8.42
CA GLY A 399 25.87 -6.17 -7.04
C GLY A 399 24.59 -6.98 -6.88
N GLU A 400 24.03 -6.98 -5.67
CA GLU A 400 22.92 -7.86 -5.28
C GLU A 400 21.60 -7.57 -6.02
N PRO A 401 21.03 -8.54 -6.77
CA PRO A 401 19.80 -8.33 -7.54
C PRO A 401 18.59 -7.94 -6.70
N GLY A 402 18.47 -8.49 -5.48
CA GLY A 402 17.39 -8.14 -4.56
C GLY A 402 17.44 -6.67 -4.13
N TYR A 403 18.65 -6.11 -3.98
CA TYR A 403 18.84 -4.71 -3.61
C TYR A 403 18.64 -3.76 -4.81
N TYR A 404 19.25 -4.05 -5.97
CA TYR A 404 19.22 -3.13 -7.12
C TYR A 404 17.95 -3.24 -7.96
N GLY A 405 17.31 -4.41 -7.98
CA GLY A 405 16.05 -4.63 -8.69
C GLY A 405 14.93 -3.68 -8.26
N ARG A 406 15.04 -3.08 -7.06
CA ARG A 406 14.07 -2.08 -6.61
C ARG A 406 14.16 -0.70 -7.24
N PHE A 407 15.27 -0.40 -7.91
CA PHE A 407 15.44 0.83 -8.68
C PHE A 407 15.19 0.60 -10.18
N GLY A 408 14.77 -0.59 -10.58
CA GLY A 408 14.48 -0.96 -11.97
C GLY A 408 15.66 -1.62 -12.72
N PHE A 409 16.81 -1.80 -12.07
CA PHE A 409 17.91 -2.58 -12.64
C PHE A 409 17.49 -4.03 -12.86
N ARG A 410 17.96 -4.61 -13.96
CA ARG A 410 17.72 -6.02 -14.31
C ARG A 410 18.91 -6.59 -15.07
N THR A 411 19.08 -7.89 -15.04
CA THR A 411 20.01 -8.57 -15.95
C THR A 411 19.53 -8.39 -17.40
N VAL A 412 20.47 -8.13 -18.30
CA VAL A 412 20.18 -7.89 -19.72
C VAL A 412 20.94 -8.93 -20.54
N PRO A 413 20.24 -9.86 -21.22
CA PRO A 413 20.90 -10.86 -22.05
C PRO A 413 21.81 -10.22 -23.10
N GLY A 414 23.05 -10.69 -23.19
CA GLY A 414 24.05 -10.19 -24.14
C GLY A 414 24.88 -9.01 -23.64
N LEU A 415 24.50 -8.36 -22.54
CA LEU A 415 25.30 -7.32 -21.89
C LEU A 415 26.13 -7.92 -20.75
N THR A 416 27.45 -7.90 -20.86
CA THR A 416 28.34 -8.65 -19.94
C THR A 416 29.48 -7.78 -19.43
N LEU A 417 29.93 -8.05 -18.20
CA LEU A 417 31.19 -7.53 -17.65
C LEU A 417 32.17 -8.72 -17.54
N PRO A 418 33.27 -8.74 -18.32
CA PRO A 418 34.16 -9.90 -18.38
C PRO A 418 34.66 -10.36 -17.01
N GLY A 419 34.59 -11.67 -16.75
CA GLY A 419 35.14 -12.29 -15.54
C GLY A 419 34.22 -12.26 -14.31
N LEU A 420 33.01 -11.70 -14.42
CA LEU A 420 32.05 -11.64 -13.32
C LEU A 420 30.77 -12.41 -13.67
N PRO A 421 30.05 -12.98 -12.67
CA PRO A 421 28.81 -13.70 -12.93
C PRO A 421 27.73 -12.76 -13.46
N GLU A 422 27.05 -13.17 -14.54
CA GLU A 422 26.05 -12.36 -15.23
C GLU A 422 24.86 -12.01 -14.32
N GLU A 423 24.54 -12.85 -13.33
CA GLU A 423 23.42 -12.62 -12.42
C GLU A 423 23.59 -11.39 -11.53
N TYR A 424 24.83 -10.94 -11.26
CA TYR A 424 25.10 -9.75 -10.45
C TYR A 424 25.32 -8.50 -11.29
N PHE A 425 25.43 -8.63 -12.62
CA PHE A 425 25.61 -7.51 -13.52
C PHE A 425 24.29 -7.08 -14.14
N MET A 426 23.86 -5.86 -13.84
CA MET A 426 22.53 -5.37 -14.17
C MET A 426 22.59 -4.02 -14.88
N ALA A 427 21.57 -3.74 -15.69
CA ALA A 427 21.40 -2.51 -16.44
C ALA A 427 20.02 -1.88 -16.22
N LEU A 428 19.98 -0.56 -16.34
CA LEU A 428 18.80 0.28 -16.35
C LEU A 428 18.93 1.30 -17.49
N SER A 429 18.11 1.16 -18.53
CA SER A 429 18.02 2.16 -19.61
C SER A 429 17.06 3.28 -19.24
N PHE A 430 17.37 4.50 -19.68
CA PHE A 430 16.55 5.70 -19.51
C PHE A 430 15.79 6.10 -20.77
N ASP A 431 16.21 5.60 -21.94
CA ASP A 431 15.66 5.91 -23.27
C ASP A 431 15.01 4.69 -23.97
N HIS A 432 14.87 3.57 -23.26
CA HIS A 432 14.33 2.28 -23.71
C HIS A 432 15.21 1.49 -24.70
N GLU A 433 16.36 2.00 -25.11
CA GLU A 433 17.35 1.23 -25.86
C GLU A 433 18.32 0.53 -24.89
N LEU A 434 18.47 -0.78 -25.06
CA LEU A 434 19.40 -1.58 -24.26
C LEU A 434 20.63 -1.92 -25.11
N PRO A 435 21.85 -1.69 -24.58
CA PRO A 435 23.07 -2.04 -25.26
C PRO A 435 23.30 -3.54 -25.23
N ASN A 436 24.20 -3.98 -26.11
CA ASN A 436 24.63 -5.35 -26.24
C ASN A 436 26.17 -5.43 -26.26
N GLY A 437 26.73 -6.53 -25.76
CA GLY A 437 28.17 -6.78 -25.76
C GLY A 437 28.84 -6.53 -24.42
N GLN A 438 30.12 -6.22 -24.45
CA GLN A 438 30.96 -6.12 -23.26
C GLN A 438 31.00 -4.68 -22.75
N VAL A 439 30.85 -4.54 -21.44
CA VAL A 439 31.03 -3.29 -20.71
C VAL A 439 32.46 -3.24 -20.17
N ALA A 440 33.13 -2.11 -20.33
CA ALA A 440 34.39 -1.83 -19.67
C ALA A 440 34.24 -0.57 -18.79
N TYR A 441 34.63 -0.72 -17.51
CA TYR A 441 34.73 0.38 -16.57
C TYR A 441 36.03 1.16 -16.79
N HIS A 442 36.12 2.36 -16.21
CA HIS A 442 37.36 3.13 -16.21
C HIS A 442 38.49 2.32 -15.54
N ALA A 443 39.74 2.48 -15.98
CA ALA A 443 40.91 1.79 -15.42
C ALA A 443 41.13 2.05 -13.91
N ALA A 444 40.43 3.04 -13.33
CA ALA A 444 40.39 3.29 -11.90
C ALA A 444 39.76 2.14 -11.10
N PHE A 445 38.93 1.29 -11.73
CA PHE A 445 38.35 0.11 -11.08
C PHE A 445 39.39 -1.00 -10.83
N ASP A 446 40.57 -0.92 -11.45
CA ASP A 446 41.72 -1.80 -11.17
C ASP A 446 42.69 -1.18 -10.14
N ALA A 447 42.35 -0.05 -9.51
CA ALA A 447 43.22 0.63 -8.56
C ALA A 447 43.38 -0.20 -7.27
N THR A 448 44.63 -0.36 -6.82
CA THR A 448 44.98 -1.05 -5.57
C THR A 448 45.80 -0.14 -4.68
N ALA A 449 45.98 -0.52 -3.42
CA ALA A 449 46.88 0.17 -2.49
C ALA A 449 48.31 0.26 -3.07
N GLY A 450 48.69 1.43 -3.59
CA GLY A 450 50.01 1.71 -4.16
C GLY A 450 50.08 1.82 -5.69
N SER A 451 48.96 1.78 -6.42
CA SER A 451 48.95 2.08 -7.86
C SER A 451 49.52 3.49 -8.12
N PRO A 452 50.57 3.64 -8.95
CA PRO A 452 51.13 4.95 -9.25
C PRO A 452 50.14 5.76 -10.10
N VAL A 453 49.95 7.02 -9.70
CA VAL A 453 49.27 8.06 -10.48
C VAL A 453 50.00 8.16 -11.83
N LYS A 454 49.32 7.79 -12.92
CA LYS A 454 49.84 7.97 -14.28
C LYS A 454 49.11 9.10 -14.98
#